data_AF-A0A357YG37-F1
#
_entry.id   AF-A0A357YG37-F1
#
_cell.length_a   1.000
_cell.length_b   1.000
_cell.length_c   1.000
_cell.angle_alpha   90.00
_cell.angle_beta   90.00
_cell.angle_gamma   90.00
#
_symmetry.space_group_name_H-M   'P 1'
#
loop_
_entity.id
_entity.type
_entity.pdbx_description
1 polymer ?
#
loop_
_entity_poly.entity_id
_entity_poly.type
_entity_poly.pdbx_seq_one_letter_code
_entity_poly.pdbx_strand_id
1 'polypeptide(L)' 'MALDKVAEMIRQFKKDGVKMEVCMYAVKVMGVDPATLMPEIDRVGNGFISVLAYQAQGYAVVTVP' A
#
# COMPACT_ATOMS: atom_id res chain seq x y z
N MET A 1 -14.60 -12.57 7.92
CA MET A 1 -14.37 -12.11 9.32
C MET A 1 -13.02 -11.40 9.54
N ALA A 2 -11.87 -11.95 9.15
CA ALA A 2 -10.59 -11.21 9.24
C ALA A 2 -10.43 -10.19 8.10
N LEU A 3 -10.74 -10.57 6.85
CA LEU A 3 -10.62 -9.69 5.69
C LEU A 3 -11.53 -8.44 5.79
N ASP A 4 -12.76 -8.60 6.26
CA ASP A 4 -13.72 -7.49 6.37
C ASP A 4 -13.21 -6.40 7.32
N LYS A 5 -12.59 -6.81 8.44
CA LYS A 5 -11.97 -5.89 9.40
C LYS A 5 -10.77 -5.16 8.81
N VAL A 6 -9.95 -5.86 8.03
CA VAL A 6 -8.81 -5.25 7.33
C VAL A 6 -9.31 -4.24 6.29
N ALA A 7 -10.35 -4.59 5.52
CA ALA A 7 -10.93 -3.69 4.53
C ALA A 7 -11.55 -2.42 5.17
N GLU A 8 -12.28 -2.57 6.27
CA GLU A 8 -12.79 -1.46 7.08
C GLU A 8 -11.66 -0.55 7.58
N MET A 9 -10.57 -1.13 8.07
CA MET A 9 -9.41 -0.38 8.54
C MET A 9 -8.73 0.41 7.42
N ILE A 10 -8.54 -0.19 6.24
CA ILE A 10 -7.98 0.48 5.06
C ILE A 10 -8.85 1.68 4.66
N ARG A 11 -10.17 1.53 4.68
CA ARG A 11 -11.11 2.63 4.39
C ARG A 11 -10.98 3.75 5.41
N GLN A 12 -10.85 3.41 6.69
CA GLN A 12 -10.67 4.41 7.75
C GLN A 12 -9.34 5.15 7.59
N PHE A 13 -8.24 4.46 7.32
CA PHE A 13 -6.93 5.06 7.06
C PHE A 13 -6.98 6.07 5.91
N LYS A 14 -7.68 5.76 4.81
CA LYS A 14 -7.87 6.71 3.72
C LYS A 14 -8.63 7.96 4.16
N LYS A 15 -9.67 7.82 5.00
CA LYS A 15 -10.42 8.96 5.56
C LYS A 15 -9.55 9.81 6.49
N ASP A 16 -8.64 9.17 7.22
CA ASP A 16 -7.72 9.84 8.14
C ASP A 16 -6.52 10.48 7.42
N GLY A 17 -6.45 10.38 6.09
CA GLY A 17 -5.39 10.99 5.27
C GLY A 17 -4.14 10.12 5.12
N VAL A 18 -4.18 8.86 5.54
CA VAL A 18 -3.07 7.91 5.34
C VAL A 18 -3.05 7.43 3.89
N LYS A 19 -1.90 7.61 3.23
CA LYS A 19 -1.67 7.11 1.88
C LYS A 19 -1.17 5.67 1.91
N MET A 20 -2.00 4.76 1.44
CA MET A 20 -1.68 3.34 1.32
C MET A 20 -1.22 3.06 -0.12
N GLU A 21 -0.09 2.38 -0.29
CA GLU A 21 0.46 2.07 -1.60
C GLU A 21 0.67 0.56 -1.80
N VAL A 22 0.46 0.06 -3.02
CA VAL A 22 0.75 -1.31 -3.42
C VAL A 22 1.78 -1.37 -4.54
N CYS A 23 2.76 -2.25 -4.36
CA CYS A 23 3.83 -2.51 -5.34
C CYS A 23 3.29 -3.35 -6.51
N MET A 24 3.13 -2.73 -7.68
CA MET A 24 2.63 -3.43 -8.88
C MET A 24 3.59 -4.49 -9.40
N TYR A 25 4.90 -4.34 -9.16
CA TYR A 25 5.86 -5.42 -9.41
C TYR A 25 5.54 -6.67 -8.57
N ALA A 26 5.22 -6.50 -7.28
CA ALA A 26 4.85 -7.61 -6.41
C ALA A 26 3.49 -8.22 -6.83
N VAL A 27 2.50 -7.40 -7.17
CA VAL A 27 1.20 -7.87 -7.71
C VAL A 27 1.41 -8.81 -8.90
N LYS A 28 2.28 -8.42 -9.84
CA LYS A 28 2.64 -9.24 -11.00
C LYS A 28 3.34 -10.54 -10.60
N VAL A 29 4.37 -10.47 -9.76
CA VAL A 29 5.16 -11.64 -9.34
C VAL A 29 4.32 -12.64 -8.54
N MET A 30 3.38 -12.15 -7.74
CA MET A 30 2.48 -12.96 -6.92
C MET A 30 1.24 -13.46 -7.69
N GLY A 31 1.08 -13.08 -8.96
CA GLY A 31 -0.04 -13.51 -9.80
C GLY A 31 -1.42 -12.98 -9.33
N VAL A 32 -1.45 -11.84 -8.63
CA VAL A 32 -2.69 -11.23 -8.15
C VAL A 32 -3.34 -10.43 -9.28
N ASP A 33 -4.65 -10.58 -9.46
CA ASP A 33 -5.40 -9.76 -10.42
C ASP A 33 -5.47 -8.30 -9.93
N PRO A 34 -4.94 -7.32 -10.69
CA PRO A 34 -5.03 -5.91 -10.31
C PRO A 34 -6.46 -5.39 -10.12
N ALA A 35 -7.47 -6.03 -10.71
CA ALA A 35 -8.87 -5.64 -10.55
C ALA A 35 -9.43 -5.96 -9.16
N THR A 36 -8.82 -6.89 -8.42
CA THR A 36 -9.25 -7.24 -7.06
C THR A 36 -8.65 -6.35 -5.99
N LEU A 37 -7.79 -5.39 -6.37
CA LEU A 37 -7.18 -4.45 -5.44
C LEU A 37 -8.20 -3.39 -5.01
N MET A 38 -8.20 -3.10 -3.70
CA MET A 38 -9.07 -2.08 -3.12
C MET A 38 -8.80 -0.69 -3.74
N PRO A 39 -9.84 0.07 -4.15
CA PRO A 39 -9.68 1.40 -4.74
C PRO A 39 -9.14 2.44 -3.75
N GLU A 40 -9.10 2.12 -2.46
CA GLU A 40 -8.50 2.93 -1.42
C GLU A 40 -6.96 2.90 -1.44
N ILE A 41 -6.34 1.95 -2.16
CA ILE A 41 -4.89 1.75 -2.21
C ILE A 41 -4.32 2.28 -3.53
N ASP A 42 -3.35 3.18 -3.45
CA ASP A 42 -2.66 3.74 -4.60
C ASP A 42 -1.67 2.74 -5.21
N ARG A 43 -1.60 2.72 -6.54
CA ARG A 43 -0.75 1.79 -7.28
C ARG A 43 0.57 2.47 -7.60
N VAL A 44 1.68 1.89 -7.12
CA VAL A 44 3.05 2.34 -7.45
C VAL A 44 3.79 1.27 -8.24
N GLY A 45 4.67 1.68 -9.15
CA GLY A 45 5.42 0.72 -9.99
C GLY A 45 6.26 -0.24 -9.16
N ASN A 46 7.00 0.28 -8.18
CA ASN A 46 7.85 -0.49 -7.28
C ASN A 46 7.86 0.12 -5.87
N GLY A 47 7.47 -0.67 -4.86
CA GLY A 47 7.40 -0.24 -3.47
C GLY A 47 8.75 0.16 -2.88
N PHE A 48 9.85 -0.49 -3.28
CA PHE A 48 11.19 -0.12 -2.82
C PHE A 48 11.61 1.25 -3.35
N ILE A 49 11.32 1.55 -4.62
CA ILE A 49 11.57 2.88 -5.19
C ILE A 49 10.73 3.94 -4.48
N SER A 50 9.45 3.64 -4.17
CA SER A 50 8.59 4.55 -3.42
C SER A 50 9.18 4.89 -2.04
N VAL A 51 9.55 3.86 -1.26
CA VAL A 51 10.14 4.02 0.07
C VAL A 51 11.48 4.79 0.02
N LEU A 52 12.32 4.53 -0.99
CA LEU A 52 13.56 5.30 -1.19
C LEU A 52 13.26 6.78 -1.50
N ALA A 53 12.27 7.07 -2.33
CA ALA A 53 11.89 8.45 -2.66
C ALA A 53 11.31 9.20 -1.46
N TYR A 54 10.52 8.54 -0.61
CA TYR A 54 10.05 9.13 0.65
C TYR A 54 11.21 9.40 1.61
N GLN A 55 12.15 8.47 1.75
CA GLN A 55 13.36 8.71 2.56
C GLN A 55 14.18 9.91 2.05
N ALA A 56 14.35 10.04 0.74
CA ALA A 56 15.03 11.19 0.13
C ALA A 56 14.32 12.53 0.38
N GLN A 57 13.00 12.52 0.58
CA GLN A 57 12.20 13.69 0.96
C GLN A 57 12.27 14.00 2.46
N GLY A 58 13.04 13.24 3.25
CA GLY A 58 13.21 13.43 4.68
C GLY A 58 12.24 12.64 5.56
N TYR A 59 11.46 11.73 4.98
CA TYR A 59 10.61 10.82 5.77
C TYR A 59 11.44 9.67 6.38
N ALA A 60 11.05 9.23 7.58
CA ALA A 60 11.66 8.07 8.22
C ALA A 60 10.89 6.79 7.89
N VAL A 61 11.59 5.68 7.71
CA VAL A 61 10.99 4.35 7.58
C VAL A 61 10.79 3.77 8.97
N VAL A 62 9.55 3.39 9.29
CA VAL A 62 9.23 2.62 10.49
C VAL A 62 8.94 1.19 10.06
N THR A 63 9.80 0.26 10.45
CA THR A 63 9.63 -1.18 10.15
C THR A 63 8.78 -1.84 11.23
N VAL A 64 7.75 -2.59 10.82
CA VAL A 64 6.94 -3.42 11.73
C VAL A 64 7.42 -4.87 11.56
N PRO A 65 7.83 -5.56 12.65
CA PRO A 65 8.28 -6.95 12.62
C PRO A 65 7.15 -7.96 12.38
#